data_AF-A0A523PTA4-F1
#
_entry.id   AF-A0A523PTA4-F1
#
_cell.length_a   1.000
_cell.length_b   1.000
_cell.length_c   1.000
_cell.angle_alpha   90.00
_cell.angle_beta   90.00
_cell.angle_gamma   90.00
#
_symmetry.space_group_name_H-M   'P 1'
#
loop_
_entity.id
_entity.type
_entity.pdbx_description
1 polymer ?
#
loop_
_entity_poly.entity_id
_entity_poly.type
_entity_poly.pdbx_seq_one_letter_code
_entity_poly.pdbx_strand_id
1 'polypeptide(L)'
;MKRILAAVVMVLVVTGCATQTYYLNKDRQSDLRDQRMQHFFVGGIAQEKEVNAAQVCGGTNKVMKVESYQRFVDGLLSVVTLGIYTPRTAKVYCSR
;
A
#
# COMPACT_ATOMS: atom_id res chain seq x y z
N MET A 1 -34.16 -4.42 -15.85
CA MET A 1 -32.71 -4.63 -16.12
C MET A 1 -31.88 -3.34 -16.07
N LYS A 2 -32.24 -2.26 -16.79
CA LYS A 2 -31.48 -0.98 -16.78
C LYS A 2 -31.23 -0.36 -15.38
N ARG A 3 -32.18 -0.48 -14.46
CA ARG A 3 -32.04 0.02 -13.07
C ARG A 3 -31.04 -0.77 -12.23
N ILE A 4 -30.94 -2.08 -12.46
CA ILE A 4 -29.96 -2.95 -11.77
C ILE A 4 -28.55 -2.65 -12.29
N LEU A 5 -28.40 -2.47 -13.61
CA LEU A 5 -27.13 -2.10 -14.21
C LEU A 5 -26.61 -0.75 -13.67
N ALA A 6 -27.50 0.24 -13.53
CA ALA A 6 -27.15 1.55 -12.97
C ALA A 6 -26.69 1.45 -11.50
N ALA A 7 -27.33 0.61 -10.69
CA ALA A 7 -26.96 0.41 -9.30
C ALA A 7 -25.58 -0.25 -9.16
N VAL A 8 -25.26 -1.26 -9.99
CA VAL A 8 -23.95 -1.93 -9.98
C VAL A 8 -22.82 -0.97 -10.36
N VAL A 9 -23.04 -0.15 -11.40
CA VAL A 9 -22.06 0.86 -11.81
C VAL A 9 -21.84 1.87 -10.68
N MET A 10 -22.90 2.30 -9.98
CA MET A 10 -22.75 3.26 -8.88
C MET A 10 -21.95 2.69 -7.70
N VAL A 11 -22.13 1.42 -7.35
CA VAL A 11 -21.35 0.76 -6.29
C VAL A 11 -19.85 0.70 -6.62
N LEU A 12 -19.50 0.39 -7.88
CA LEU A 12 -18.11 0.32 -8.32
C LEU A 12 -17.41 1.69 -8.28
N VAL A 13 -18.13 2.78 -8.49
CA VAL A 13 -17.55 4.15 -8.48
C VAL A 13 -17.27 4.65 -7.06
N VAL A 14 -17.97 4.13 -6.04
CA VAL A 14 -17.78 4.56 -4.65
C VAL A 14 -16.59 3.84 -3.97
N THR A 15 -16.02 2.79 -4.57
CA THR A 15 -14.84 2.12 -4.03
C THR A 15 -13.56 2.89 -4.34
N GLY A 16 -12.77 3.23 -3.32
CA GLY A 16 -11.46 3.89 -3.45
C GLY A 16 -10.33 3.05 -2.84
N CYS A 17 -9.10 3.24 -3.34
CA CYS A 17 -7.91 2.63 -2.74
C CYS A 17 -7.48 3.41 -1.50
N ALA A 18 -7.20 2.71 -0.39
CA ALA A 18 -6.68 3.32 0.82
C ALA A 18 -5.16 3.50 0.74
N THR A 19 -4.68 4.71 1.03
CA THR A 19 -3.25 5.00 1.24
C THR A 19 -3.03 5.30 2.72
N GLN A 20 -2.14 4.55 3.37
CA GLN A 20 -1.84 4.70 4.78
C GLN A 20 -0.43 5.26 4.93
N THR A 21 -0.34 6.51 5.40
CA THR A 21 0.93 7.21 5.60
C THR A 21 1.14 7.47 7.08
N TYR A 22 2.29 7.04 7.60
CA TYR A 22 2.73 7.26 8.96
C TYR A 22 3.90 8.23 8.97
N TYR A 23 3.73 9.38 9.63
CA TYR A 23 4.79 10.35 9.86
C TYR A 23 5.40 10.08 11.23
N LEU A 24 6.67 9.65 11.25
CA LEU A 24 7.41 9.36 12.48
C LEU A 24 8.22 10.57 12.94
N ASN A 25 8.53 11.50 12.03
CA ASN A 25 9.27 12.72 12.36
C ASN A 25 8.71 13.93 11.59
N LYS A 26 8.86 15.14 12.16
CA LYS A 26 8.28 16.39 11.62
C LYS A 26 9.15 17.05 10.53
N ASP A 27 10.34 16.51 10.28
CA ASP A 27 11.28 17.08 9.32
C ASP A 27 10.82 16.90 7.87
N ARG A 28 10.85 18.01 7.12
CA ARG A 28 10.38 18.08 5.72
C ARG A 28 11.41 17.56 4.70
N GLN A 29 12.64 17.28 5.11
CA GLN A 29 13.68 16.74 4.25
C GLN A 29 13.76 15.22 4.41
N SER A 30 12.92 14.52 3.66
CA SER A 30 12.90 13.07 3.61
C SER A 30 13.12 12.59 2.18
N ASP A 31 14.06 11.67 1.98
CA ASP A 31 14.36 11.09 0.66
C ASP A 31 13.77 9.68 0.57
N LEU A 32 13.30 9.29 -0.62
CA LEU A 32 12.78 7.95 -0.87
C LEU A 32 13.97 6.99 -0.90
N ARG A 33 14.13 6.20 0.16
CA ARG A 33 15.30 5.33 0.31
C ARG A 33 15.02 3.92 -0.15
N ASP A 34 13.82 3.41 0.13
CA ASP A 34 13.42 2.09 -0.32
C ASP A 34 11.93 2.06 -0.68
N GLN A 35 11.63 1.35 -1.76
CA GLN A 35 10.28 1.06 -2.21
C GLN A 35 10.19 -0.44 -2.48
N ARG A 36 9.47 -1.15 -1.62
CA ARG A 36 9.30 -2.60 -1.71
C ARG A 36 7.86 -2.93 -2.05
N MET A 37 7.70 -3.66 -3.15
CA MET A 37 6.45 -4.33 -3.46
C MET A 37 6.42 -5.63 -2.66
N GLN A 38 5.40 -5.80 -1.84
CA GLN A 38 5.16 -6.97 -1.02
C GLN A 38 4.08 -7.82 -1.68
N HIS A 39 4.43 -9.05 -2.01
CA HIS A 39 3.50 -10.02 -2.58
C HIS A 39 2.68 -10.64 -1.46
N PHE A 40 1.37 -10.39 -1.47
CA PHE A 40 0.43 -11.08 -0.61
C PHE A 40 -0.53 -11.91 -1.47
N PHE A 41 -0.89 -13.08 -0.97
CA PHE A 41 -1.84 -13.98 -1.60
C PHE A 41 -3.08 -14.17 -0.74
N VAL A 42 -4.23 -14.40 -1.39
CA VAL A 42 -5.53 -14.62 -0.73
C VAL A 42 -5.83 -13.51 0.29
N GLY A 43 -5.72 -12.25 -0.12
CA GLY A 43 -5.92 -11.10 0.77
C GLY A 43 -4.91 -10.94 1.92
N GLY A 44 -3.83 -11.73 1.95
CA GLY A 44 -2.82 -11.72 3.00
C GLY A 44 -3.12 -12.63 4.19
N ILE A 45 -4.01 -13.63 4.06
CA ILE A 45 -4.30 -14.58 5.15
C ILE A 45 -3.00 -15.29 5.56
N ALA A 46 -2.63 -15.15 6.83
CA ALA A 46 -1.42 -15.73 7.44
C ALA A 46 -0.10 -15.37 6.75
N GLN A 47 -0.06 -14.28 5.98
CA GLN A 47 1.16 -13.79 5.33
C GLN A 47 1.58 -12.47 5.94
N GLU A 48 2.74 -12.48 6.57
CA GLU A 48 3.34 -11.29 7.16
C GLU A 48 4.64 -10.97 6.41
N LYS A 49 4.74 -9.74 5.92
CA LYS A 49 5.95 -9.21 5.31
C LYS A 49 6.31 -7.95 6.08
N GLU A 50 7.28 -8.09 6.99
CA GLU A 50 7.81 -6.95 7.72
C GLU A 50 8.96 -6.32 6.94
N VAL A 51 8.99 -4.98 6.89
CA VAL A 51 10.15 -4.22 6.43
C VAL A 51 10.63 -3.41 7.62
N ASN A 52 11.84 -3.73 8.08
CA ASN A 52 12.46 -3.01 9.18
C ASN A 52 12.97 -1.65 8.68
N ALA A 53 12.14 -0.62 8.79
CA ALA A 53 12.46 0.73 8.35
C ALA A 53 13.71 1.29 9.06
N ALA A 54 13.98 0.88 10.30
CA ALA A 54 15.17 1.30 11.04
C ALA A 54 16.46 0.71 10.44
N GLN A 55 16.44 -0.54 9.96
CA GLN A 55 17.59 -1.11 9.24
C GLN A 55 17.82 -0.40 7.90
N VAL A 56 16.75 -0.10 7.14
CA VAL A 56 16.82 0.61 5.85
C VAL A 56 17.39 2.03 6.00
N CYS A 57 17.00 2.74 7.05
CA CYS A 57 17.51 4.09 7.33
C CYS A 57 18.82 4.12 8.14
N GLY A 58 19.28 2.99 8.68
CA GLY A 58 20.47 2.92 9.53
C GLY A 58 20.28 3.54 10.92
N GLY A 59 19.07 3.44 11.47
CA GLY A 59 18.68 3.93 12.79
C GLY A 59 17.21 4.34 12.86
N THR A 60 16.56 4.14 14.01
CA THR A 60 15.15 4.52 14.27
C THR A 60 14.92 6.01 14.13
N ASN A 61 15.88 6.83 14.57
CA ASN A 61 15.80 8.30 14.51
C ASN A 61 15.84 8.87 13.09
N LYS A 62 16.22 8.06 12.09
CA LYS A 62 16.32 8.47 10.69
C LYS A 62 15.08 8.10 9.87
N VAL A 63 14.13 7.38 10.45
CA VAL A 63 12.87 7.06 9.76
C VAL A 63 11.95 8.26 9.84
N MET A 64 11.71 8.92 8.71
CA MET A 64 10.86 10.12 8.66
C MET A 64 9.41 9.75 8.43
N LYS A 65 9.19 8.86 7.46
CA LYS A 65 7.87 8.52 6.97
C LYS A 65 7.83 7.11 6.41
N VAL A 66 6.76 6.39 6.72
CA VAL A 66 6.47 5.07 6.15
C VAL A 66 5.13 5.16 5.46
N GLU A 67 5.07 4.81 4.18
CA GLU A 67 3.81 4.74 3.42
C GLU A 67 3.54 3.31 3.03
N SER A 68 2.34 2.83 3.32
CA SER A 68 1.81 1.59 2.77
C SER A 68 0.59 1.93 1.94
N TYR A 69 0.62 1.60 0.65
CA TYR A 69 -0.50 1.88 -0.25
C TYR A 69 -0.70 0.75 -1.25
N GLN A 70 -1.95 0.58 -1.65
CA GLN A 70 -2.34 -0.32 -2.72
C GLN A 70 -2.53 0.50 -4.00
N ARG A 71 -1.81 0.15 -5.07
CA ARG A 71 -1.99 0.82 -6.37
C ARG A 71 -3.28 0.36 -7.03
N PHE A 72 -3.80 1.17 -7.94
CA PHE A 72 -4.91 0.75 -8.80
C PHE A 72 -4.60 -0.55 -9.56
N VAL A 73 -3.37 -0.67 -10.08
CA VAL A 73 -2.89 -1.89 -10.76
C VAL A 73 -2.88 -3.10 -9.81
N ASP A 74 -2.51 -2.89 -8.55
CA ASP A 74 -2.52 -3.95 -7.53
C ASP A 74 -3.96 -4.42 -7.23
N GLY A 75 -4.91 -3.49 -7.16
CA GLY A 75 -6.34 -3.79 -7.05
C GLY A 75 -6.90 -4.50 -8.28
N LEU A 76 -6.51 -4.07 -9.49
CA LEU A 76 -6.91 -4.73 -10.74
C LEU A 76 -6.38 -6.16 -10.82
N LEU A 77 -5.11 -6.37 -10.46
CA LEU A 77 -4.51 -7.70 -10.38
C LEU A 77 -5.22 -8.59 -9.38
N SER A 78 -5.61 -8.04 -8.23
CA SER A 78 -6.46 -8.76 -7.27
C SER A 78 -7.78 -9.20 -7.90
N VAL A 79 -8.50 -8.30 -8.59
CA VAL A 79 -9.77 -8.66 -9.24
C VAL A 79 -9.59 -9.72 -10.34
N VAL A 80 -8.59 -9.55 -11.21
CA VAL A 80 -8.31 -10.49 -12.31
C VAL A 80 -7.91 -11.87 -11.79
N THR A 81 -7.20 -11.92 -10.65
CA THR A 81 -6.80 -13.16 -10.00
C THR A 81 -7.84 -13.67 -8.99
N LEU A 82 -9.07 -13.13 -8.99
CA LEU A 82 -10.15 -13.49 -8.05
C LEU A 82 -9.75 -13.37 -6.56
N GLY A 83 -8.90 -12.42 -6.24
CA GLY A 83 -8.40 -12.16 -4.89
C GLY A 83 -7.22 -13.02 -4.47
N ILE A 84 -6.72 -13.90 -5.36
CA ILE A 84 -5.58 -14.77 -5.05
C ILE A 84 -4.28 -13.98 -4.96
N TYR A 85 -4.10 -12.92 -5.74
CA TYR A 85 -2.87 -12.12 -5.72
C TYR A 85 -3.18 -10.65 -5.41
N THR A 86 -2.83 -10.22 -4.20
CA THR A 86 -3.13 -8.89 -3.65
C THR A 86 -1.84 -8.16 -3.26
N PRO A 87 -1.00 -7.75 -4.22
CA PRO A 87 0.24 -7.07 -3.88
C PRO A 87 -0.02 -5.74 -3.16
N ARG A 88 0.88 -5.35 -2.26
CA ARG A 88 0.88 -4.03 -1.62
C ARG A 88 2.24 -3.40 -1.74
N THR A 89 2.29 -2.07 -1.82
CA THR A 89 3.56 -1.34 -1.93
C THR A 89 3.85 -0.61 -0.63
N ALA A 90 5.04 -0.85 -0.06
CA ALA A 90 5.56 -0.13 1.09
C ALA A 90 6.72 0.78 0.66
N LYS A 91 6.69 2.04 1.07
CA LYS A 91 7.77 3.02 0.88
C LYS A 91 8.31 3.47 2.22
N VAL A 92 9.62 3.52 2.32
CA VAL A 92 10.34 4.05 3.47
C VAL A 92 11.09 5.29 3.06
N TYR A 93 10.80 6.38 3.77
CA TYR A 93 11.46 7.66 3.60
C TYR A 93 12.39 7.89 4.80
N CYS A 94 13.67 8.14 4.50
CA CYS A 94 14.69 8.38 5.53
C CYS A 94 15.08 9.87 5.56
N SER A 95 15.64 10.35 6.67
CA SER A 95 16.32 11.64 6.65
C SER A 95 17.52 11.55 5.71
N ARG A 96 17.89 12.70 5.13
CA ARG A 96 19.23 12.83 4.56
C ARG A 96 20.30 12.56 5.62
#